data_AF-A0A158CTR6-F1
#
_entry.id   AF-A0A158CTR6-F1
#
_cell.length_a   1.000
_cell.length_b   1.000
_cell.length_c   1.000
_cell.angle_alpha   90.00
_cell.angle_beta   90.00
_cell.angle_gamma   90.00
#
_symmetry.space_group_name_H-M   'P 1'
#
loop_
_entity.id
_entity.type
_entity.pdbx_description
1 polymer ?
#
loop_
_entity_poly.entity_id
_entity_poly.type
_entity_poly.pdbx_seq_one_letter_code
_entity_poly.pdbx_strand_id
1 'polypeptide(L)'
;MNQSSGKRPKLVLFPTRTVAPTPGINEDDFQIYASYRGSTASGFFGTLKVVRKTDGKLLFPFDGAASIGPFPTKAAAVAAALENGDAVVKADIARPEL
;
A
#
# COMPACT_ATOMS: atom_id res chain seq x y z
N MET A 1 25.70 -44.07 10.10
CA MET A 1 25.29 -43.21 8.97
C MET A 1 24.10 -42.38 9.42
N ASN A 2 24.21 -41.06 9.59
CA ASN A 2 23.04 -40.20 9.71
C ASN A 2 23.40 -38.77 9.25
N GLN A 3 23.19 -38.51 7.96
CA GLN A 3 23.34 -37.19 7.35
C GLN A 3 22.07 -36.38 7.62
N SER A 4 22.07 -35.55 8.66
CA SER A 4 21.01 -34.56 8.87
C SER A 4 21.27 -33.35 7.98
N SER A 5 20.70 -33.34 6.78
CA SER A 5 20.71 -32.18 5.87
C SER A 5 19.70 -31.13 6.36
N GLY A 6 20.01 -30.46 7.46
CA GLY A 6 19.26 -29.30 7.92
C GLY A 6 19.42 -28.16 6.92
N LYS A 7 18.41 -27.91 6.07
CA LYS A 7 18.36 -26.72 5.21
C LYS A 7 18.35 -25.50 6.13
N ARG A 8 19.50 -24.82 6.24
CA ARG A 8 19.60 -23.56 6.99
C ARG A 8 18.60 -22.56 6.40
N PRO A 9 17.79 -21.86 7.22
CA PRO A 9 16.95 -20.78 6.73
C PRO A 9 17.84 -19.76 6.03
N LYS A 10 17.52 -19.43 4.78
CA LYS A 10 18.21 -18.38 4.04
C LYS A 10 17.69 -17.05 4.55
N LEU A 11 18.43 -16.42 5.48
CA LEU A 11 18.18 -15.04 5.87
C LEU A 11 18.50 -14.15 4.67
N VAL A 12 17.47 -13.67 3.98
CA VAL A 12 17.61 -12.70 2.89
C VAL A 12 17.56 -11.32 3.53
N LEU A 13 18.73 -10.79 3.87
CA LEU A 13 18.90 -9.37 4.19
C LEU A 13 18.74 -8.60 2.89
N PHE A 14 17.53 -8.19 2.55
CA PHE A 14 17.36 -7.14 1.56
C PHE A 14 18.00 -5.89 2.17
N PRO A 15 19.06 -5.31 1.58
CA PRO A 15 19.54 -4.03 2.05
C PRO A 15 18.38 -3.05 1.90
N THR A 16 17.84 -2.58 3.02
CA THR A 16 16.99 -1.40 3.03
C THR A 16 17.85 -0.28 2.49
N ARG A 17 17.62 0.10 1.23
CA ARG A 17 18.25 1.28 0.66
C ARG A 17 17.87 2.44 1.59
N THR A 18 18.85 2.94 2.34
CA THR A 18 18.67 4.09 3.21
C THR A 18 18.57 5.33 2.33
N VAL A 19 17.37 5.60 1.85
CA VAL A 19 17.03 6.84 1.13
C VAL A 19 16.68 7.89 2.19
N ALA A 20 17.20 9.10 2.04
CA ALA A 20 16.80 10.21 2.89
C ALA A 20 15.30 10.48 2.72
N PRO A 21 14.53 10.71 3.81
CA PRO A 21 13.13 11.09 3.70
C PRO A 21 13.00 12.30 2.78
N THR A 22 12.31 12.12 1.66
CA THR A 22 12.20 13.13 0.60
C THR A 22 10.72 13.27 0.27
N PRO A 23 10.11 14.45 0.46
CA PRO A 23 8.69 14.63 0.19
C PRO A 23 8.42 14.57 -1.32
N GLY A 24 7.21 14.14 -1.69
CA GLY A 24 6.72 14.24 -3.07
C GLY A 24 6.23 15.65 -3.34
N ILE A 25 6.43 16.15 -4.56
CA ILE A 25 6.05 17.51 -4.97
C ILE A 25 4.78 17.47 -5.83
N ASN A 26 4.65 16.45 -6.68
CA ASN A 26 3.52 16.29 -7.60
C ASN A 26 2.91 14.89 -7.49
N GLU A 27 1.75 14.69 -8.10
CA GLU A 27 1.04 13.40 -8.09
C GLU A 27 1.87 12.28 -8.77
N ASP A 28 2.73 12.64 -9.73
CA ASP A 28 3.64 11.71 -10.40
C ASP A 28 4.75 11.19 -9.48
N ASP A 29 4.97 11.77 -8.30
CA ASP A 29 5.89 11.24 -7.29
C ASP A 29 5.27 10.09 -6.49
N PHE A 30 4.01 9.75 -6.73
CA PHE A 30 3.28 8.73 -6.02
C PHE A 30 2.88 7.58 -6.95
N GLN A 31 2.57 6.46 -6.33
CA GLN A 31 2.03 5.29 -7.00
C GLN A 31 0.85 4.77 -6.21
N ILE A 32 -0.32 4.83 -6.84
CA ILE A 32 -1.56 4.29 -6.30
C ILE A 32 -1.82 2.92 -6.93
N TYR A 33 -2.05 1.93 -6.07
CA TYR A 33 -2.56 0.63 -6.46
C TYR A 33 -3.93 0.44 -5.82
N ALA A 34 -4.98 0.60 -6.61
CA ALA A 34 -6.35 0.34 -6.19
C ALA A 34 -6.83 -0.99 -6.77
N SER A 35 -7.48 -1.79 -5.94
CA SER A 35 -8.12 -3.04 -6.32
C SER A 35 -9.31 -3.28 -5.39
N TYR A 36 -9.88 -4.47 -5.45
CA TYR A 36 -10.97 -4.89 -4.59
C TYR A 36 -10.73 -6.32 -4.09
N ARG A 37 -11.38 -6.65 -2.97
CA ARG A 37 -11.56 -8.01 -2.46
C ARG A 37 -13.02 -8.25 -2.11
N GLY A 38 -13.38 -9.50 -1.82
CA GLY A 38 -14.74 -9.88 -1.43
C GLY A 38 -15.57 -10.43 -2.59
N SER A 39 -16.83 -10.71 -2.30
CA SER A 39 -17.77 -11.39 -3.20
C SER A 39 -19.17 -10.80 -3.07
N THR A 40 -20.08 -11.17 -3.97
CA THR A 40 -21.49 -10.74 -3.92
C THR A 40 -22.19 -11.13 -2.60
N ALA A 41 -21.77 -12.21 -1.95
CA ALA A 41 -22.33 -12.66 -0.67
C ALA A 41 -21.77 -11.89 0.54
N SER A 42 -20.53 -11.39 0.45
CA SER A 42 -19.82 -10.72 1.57
C SER A 42 -19.72 -9.20 1.42
N GLY A 43 -20.12 -8.66 0.27
CA GLY A 43 -19.82 -7.29 -0.15
C GLY A 43 -18.42 -7.17 -0.76
N PHE A 44 -18.21 -6.10 -1.54
CA PHE A 44 -16.91 -5.78 -2.10
C PHE A 44 -16.20 -4.73 -1.23
N PHE A 45 -14.93 -4.94 -0.94
CA PHE A 45 -14.10 -4.00 -0.18
C PHE A 45 -12.96 -3.52 -1.07
N GLY A 46 -12.76 -2.21 -1.15
CA GLY A 46 -11.62 -1.62 -1.81
C GLY A 46 -10.33 -1.99 -1.09
N THR A 47 -9.29 -2.32 -1.86
CA THR A 47 -7.93 -2.48 -1.36
C THR A 47 -7.07 -1.40 -1.98
N LEU A 48 -6.28 -0.73 -1.15
CA LEU A 48 -5.49 0.42 -1.54
C LEU A 48 -4.07 0.24 -1.04
N LYS A 49 -3.10 0.57 -1.89
CA LYS A 49 -1.70 0.76 -1.53
C LYS A 49 -1.21 2.05 -2.18
N VAL A 50 -0.69 2.96 -1.37
CA VAL A 50 -0.10 4.23 -1.85
C VAL A 50 1.36 4.28 -1.44
N VAL A 51 2.24 4.46 -2.43
CA VAL A 51 3.70 4.53 -2.22
C VAL A 51 4.21 5.86 -2.74
N ARG A 52 4.98 6.58 -1.93
CA ARG A 52 5.76 7.74 -2.35
C ARG A 52 7.07 7.24 -2.97
N LYS A 53 7.33 7.57 -4.23
CA LYS A 53 8.45 7.04 -5.02
C LYS A 53 9.79 7.73 -4.71
N THR A 54 9.75 8.97 -4.21
CA THR A 54 10.95 9.77 -3.88
C THR A 54 11.84 9.09 -2.84
N ASP A 55 11.23 8.47 -1.83
CA ASP A 55 11.93 7.75 -0.77
C ASP A 55 11.43 6.31 -0.55
N GLY A 56 10.48 5.86 -1.37
CA GLY A 56 9.90 4.51 -1.29
C GLY A 56 8.96 4.32 -0.11
N LYS A 57 8.52 5.38 0.57
CA LYS A 57 7.67 5.30 1.75
C LYS A 57 6.28 4.77 1.39
N LEU A 58 5.80 3.80 2.16
CA LEU A 58 4.41 3.32 2.11
C LEU A 58 3.54 4.27 2.94
N LEU A 59 2.63 4.99 2.29
CA LEU A 59 1.72 5.94 2.93
C LEU A 59 0.38 5.29 3.32
N PHE A 60 -0.07 4.33 2.53
CA PHE A 60 -1.28 3.56 2.82
C PHE A 60 -1.08 2.10 2.39
N PRO A 61 -1.56 1.11 3.16
CA PRO A 61 -2.24 1.25 4.46
C PRO A 61 -1.27 1.59 5.60
N PHE A 62 -1.79 2.26 6.62
CA PHE A 62 -1.12 2.47 7.90
C PHE A 62 -1.88 1.75 9.01
N ASP A 63 -1.27 1.60 10.18
CA ASP A 63 -1.89 0.90 11.31
C ASP A 63 -3.16 1.62 11.77
N GLY A 64 -4.28 0.88 11.80
CA GLY A 64 -5.59 1.43 12.13
C GLY A 64 -6.35 2.07 10.96
N ALA A 65 -5.81 2.01 9.73
CA ALA A 65 -6.55 2.44 8.55
C ALA A 65 -7.89 1.71 8.40
N ALA A 66 -8.96 2.47 8.20
CA ALA A 66 -10.30 1.91 8.04
C ALA A 66 -10.41 1.09 6.75
N SER A 67 -11.27 0.07 6.77
CA SER A 67 -11.61 -0.67 5.55
C SER A 67 -12.44 0.19 4.61
N ILE A 68 -12.17 0.09 3.31
CA ILE A 68 -12.90 0.82 2.27
C ILE A 68 -14.08 -0.06 1.85
N GLY A 69 -15.26 0.15 2.43
CA GLY A 69 -16.49 -0.59 2.11
C GLY A 69 -17.24 -1.12 3.35
N PRO A 70 -18.25 -1.98 3.17
CA PRO A 70 -18.58 -2.74 1.95
C PRO A 70 -19.30 -1.92 0.86
N PHE A 71 -19.12 -2.33 -0.40
CA PHE A 71 -19.78 -1.79 -1.59
C PHE A 71 -20.57 -2.87 -2.33
N PRO A 72 -21.65 -2.49 -3.06
CA PRO A 72 -22.49 -3.43 -3.80
C PRO A 72 -21.83 -3.97 -5.07
N THR A 73 -20.87 -3.24 -5.65
CA THR A 73 -20.20 -3.63 -6.90
C THR A 73 -18.69 -3.52 -6.80
N LYS A 74 -17.99 -4.33 -7.61
CA LYS A 74 -16.53 -4.31 -7.75
C LYS A 74 -16.03 -2.93 -8.18
N ALA A 75 -16.71 -2.33 -9.17
CA ALA A 75 -16.35 -1.02 -9.69
C ALA A 75 -16.47 0.07 -8.62
N ALA A 76 -17.52 0.05 -7.79
CA ALA A 76 -17.66 0.98 -6.68
C ALA A 76 -16.54 0.82 -5.64
N ALA A 77 -16.15 -0.41 -5.32
CA ALA A 77 -15.04 -0.67 -4.39
C ALA A 77 -13.70 -0.14 -4.91
N VAL A 78 -13.40 -0.34 -6.20
CA VAL A 78 -12.18 0.19 -6.83
C VAL A 78 -12.21 1.71 -6.92
N ALA A 79 -13.34 2.30 -7.31
CA ALA A 79 -13.50 3.75 -7.40
C ALA A 79 -13.29 4.42 -6.03
N ALA A 80 -13.88 3.87 -4.97
CA ALA A 80 -13.66 4.38 -3.61
C ALA A 80 -12.20 4.20 -3.14
N ALA A 81 -11.52 3.13 -3.56
CA ALA A 81 -10.10 2.97 -3.28
C ALA A 81 -9.24 3.99 -4.03
N LEU A 82 -9.57 4.32 -5.29
CA LEU A 82 -8.89 5.36 -6.05
C LEU A 82 -9.08 6.73 -5.41
N GLU A 83 -10.32 7.11 -5.09
CA GLU A 83 -10.64 8.40 -4.45
C GLU A 83 -9.89 8.57 -3.12
N ASN A 84 -9.85 7.52 -2.30
CA ASN A 84 -9.09 7.53 -1.06
C ASN A 84 -7.57 7.62 -1.33
N GLY A 85 -7.07 6.96 -2.37
CA GLY A 85 -5.68 7.10 -2.83
C GLY A 85 -5.32 8.54 -3.19
N ASP A 86 -6.17 9.22 -3.96
CA ASP A 86 -5.98 10.61 -4.34
C ASP A 86 -6.01 11.53 -3.11
N ALA A 87 -6.90 11.27 -2.15
CA ALA A 87 -6.97 12.02 -0.90
C ALA A 87 -5.68 11.87 -0.07
N VAL A 88 -5.12 10.65 0.02
CA VAL A 88 -3.84 10.38 0.70
C VAL A 88 -2.69 11.12 0.01
N VAL A 89 -2.62 11.11 -1.32
CA VAL A 89 -1.58 11.83 -2.07
C VAL A 89 -1.67 13.33 -1.83
N LYS A 90 -2.88 13.91 -1.95
CA LYS A 90 -3.08 15.34 -1.68
C LYS A 90 -2.73 15.73 -0.25
N ALA A 91 -3.05 14.86 0.71
CA ALA A 91 -2.70 15.08 2.11
C ALA A 91 -1.18 15.06 2.33
N ASP A 92 -0.45 14.10 1.75
CA ASP A 92 1.02 14.06 1.87
C ASP A 92 1.68 15.23 1.15
N ILE A 93 1.20 15.66 -0.03
CA ILE A 93 1.72 16.86 -0.70
C ILE A 93 1.51 18.11 0.17
N ALA A 94 0.34 18.26 0.80
CA ALA A 94 0.03 19.42 1.64
C ALA A 94 0.81 19.42 2.97
N ARG A 95 1.00 18.23 3.57
CA ARG A 95 1.66 18.04 4.86
C ARG A 95 2.49 16.75 4.84
N PRO A 96 3.69 16.78 4.24
CA PRO A 96 4.49 15.57 4.08
C PRO A 96 4.91 14.98 5.41
N GLU A 97 4.85 13.66 5.52
CA GLU A 97 5.45 12.96 6.65
C GLU A 97 6.94 12.67 6.37
N LEU A 98 7.83 13.40 7.06
CA LEU A 98 9.29 13.28 6.98
C LEU A 98 9.89 12.85 8.32
#